data_AF-A0A0Q4QAR3-F1
#
_entry.id   AF-A0A0Q4QAR3-F1
#
_cell.length_a   1.000
_cell.length_b   1.000
_cell.length_c   1.000
_cell.angle_alpha   90.00
_cell.angle_beta   90.00
_cell.angle_gamma   90.00
#
_symmetry.space_group_name_H-M   'P 1'
#
loop_
_entity.id
_entity.type
_entity.pdbx_description
1 polymer ?
#
loop_
_entity_poly.entity_id
_entity_poly.type
_entity_poly.pdbx_seq_one_letter_code
_entity_poly.pdbx_strand_id
1 'polypeptide(L)'
;MIIMTASKLERLRLEAKSSGSSPHKMAKYSTAKHDFEALTKALFDEDNPYASRPSDEYLRKLEERAKETGAEEDAARYELMKDQRELFDGNPKQYRATVQELRQLIESGAEITAQHVKEAGVLAAAHSSIDNCVLFSAMKRKRQEQLAGAAPVEDDKPMPVTETDVQEARAKATVSGRIEDRVKYADLKRQISEQGEA
;
A
#
# COMPACT_ATOMS: atom_id res chain seq x y z
N MET A 1 -10.03 -21.94 -4.52
CA MET A 1 -9.19 -21.22 -5.50
C MET A 1 -9.22 -19.73 -5.16
N ILE A 2 -8.09 -19.02 -5.09
CA ILE A 2 -8.11 -17.56 -4.84
C ILE A 2 -8.41 -16.89 -6.19
N ILE A 3 -9.64 -16.40 -6.35
CA ILE A 3 -10.08 -15.70 -7.56
C ILE A 3 -9.41 -14.32 -7.60
N MET A 4 -8.77 -13.98 -8.71
CA MET A 4 -8.30 -12.61 -8.96
C MET A 4 -9.51 -11.78 -9.38
N THR A 5 -9.88 -10.78 -8.59
CA THR A 5 -11.04 -9.90 -8.87
C THR A 5 -10.60 -8.55 -9.44
N ALA A 6 -11.54 -7.80 -10.00
CA ALA A 6 -11.26 -6.49 -10.59
C ALA A 6 -10.80 -5.47 -9.54
N SER A 7 -11.42 -5.47 -8.36
CA SER A 7 -11.01 -4.60 -7.24
C SER A 7 -9.59 -4.90 -6.78
N LYS A 8 -9.20 -6.18 -6.76
CA LYS A 8 -7.84 -6.59 -6.38
C LYS A 8 -6.81 -6.18 -7.44
N LEU A 9 -7.16 -6.31 -8.71
CA LEU A 9 -6.33 -5.84 -9.82
C LEU A 9 -6.15 -4.32 -9.78
N GLU A 10 -7.22 -3.57 -9.51
CA GLU A 10 -7.18 -2.12 -9.40
C GLU A 10 -6.34 -1.66 -8.20
N ARG A 11 -6.43 -2.34 -7.05
CA ARG A 11 -5.53 -2.09 -5.91
C ARG A 11 -4.06 -2.29 -6.28
N LEU A 12 -3.72 -3.38 -6.97
CA LEU A 12 -2.34 -3.62 -7.43
C LEU A 12 -1.87 -2.56 -8.43
N ARG A 13 -2.76 -2.09 -9.32
CA ARG A 13 -2.49 -0.99 -10.24
C ARG A 13 -2.13 0.29 -9.48
N LEU A 14 -2.94 0.65 -8.48
CA LEU A 14 -2.73 1.84 -7.66
C LEU A 14 -1.45 1.74 -6.82
N GLU A 15 -1.14 0.57 -6.26
CA GLU A 15 0.11 0.32 -5.54
C GLU A 15 1.34 0.46 -6.45
N ALA A 16 1.26 -0.07 -7.67
CA ALA A 16 2.33 0.03 -8.66
C ALA A 16 2.57 1.50 -9.08
N LYS A 17 1.49 2.26 -9.30
CA LYS A 17 1.55 3.69 -9.67
C LYS A 17 2.05 4.59 -8.54
N SER A 18 1.56 4.40 -7.32
CA SER A 18 1.89 5.26 -6.17
C SER A 18 3.33 5.10 -5.66
N SER A 19 4.01 4.00 -6.02
CA SER A 19 5.32 3.65 -5.46
C SER A 19 6.52 4.10 -6.31
N GLY A 20 6.33 5.02 -7.28
CA GLY A 20 7.43 5.61 -8.03
C GLY A 20 8.30 4.60 -8.79
N SER A 21 7.68 3.76 -9.63
CA SER A 21 8.37 2.82 -10.52
C SER A 21 9.13 1.68 -9.85
N SER A 22 8.63 1.13 -8.73
CA SER A 22 9.17 -0.13 -8.19
C SER A 22 8.98 -1.28 -9.19
N PRO A 23 10.06 -1.85 -9.76
CA PRO A 23 9.95 -2.89 -10.80
C PRO A 23 9.22 -4.13 -10.30
N HIS A 24 9.39 -4.48 -9.02
CA HIS A 24 8.73 -5.62 -8.39
C HIS A 24 7.21 -5.45 -8.34
N LYS A 25 6.71 -4.25 -8.00
CA LYS A 25 5.26 -3.98 -7.95
C LYS A 25 4.65 -3.96 -9.36
N MET A 26 5.38 -3.44 -10.34
CA MET A 26 4.98 -3.49 -11.75
C MET A 26 4.88 -4.93 -12.26
N ALA A 27 5.87 -5.77 -11.95
CA ALA A 27 5.85 -7.19 -12.31
C ALA A 27 4.65 -7.91 -11.67
N LYS A 28 4.40 -7.68 -10.37
CA LYS A 28 3.24 -8.26 -9.66
C LYS A 28 1.90 -7.84 -10.28
N TYR A 29 1.75 -6.57 -10.64
CA TYR A 29 0.56 -6.09 -11.34
C TYR A 29 0.43 -6.72 -12.73
N SER A 30 1.52 -6.83 -13.48
CA SER A 30 1.51 -7.44 -14.83
C SER A 30 1.09 -8.91 -14.79
N THR A 31 1.63 -9.70 -13.85
CA THR A 31 1.22 -11.10 -13.66
C THR A 31 -0.26 -11.18 -13.28
N ALA A 32 -0.71 -10.40 -12.30
CA ALA A 32 -2.11 -10.38 -11.88
C ALA A 32 -3.06 -9.96 -13.01
N LYS A 33 -2.64 -9.04 -13.88
CA LYS A 33 -3.40 -8.62 -15.06
C LYS A 33 -3.57 -9.77 -16.05
N HIS A 34 -2.48 -10.50 -16.36
CA HIS A 34 -2.56 -11.66 -17.24
C HIS A 34 -3.44 -12.78 -16.66
N ASP A 35 -3.32 -13.05 -15.36
CA ASP A 35 -4.16 -14.05 -14.69
C ASP A 35 -5.64 -13.67 -14.74
N PHE A 36 -5.95 -12.38 -14.56
CA PHE A 36 -7.31 -11.86 -14.67
C PHE A 36 -7.86 -11.98 -16.10
N GLU A 37 -7.07 -11.59 -17.11
CA GLU A 37 -7.47 -11.71 -18.53
C GLU A 37 -7.71 -13.17 -18.92
N ALA A 38 -6.86 -14.09 -18.47
CA ALA A 38 -7.02 -15.52 -18.69
C ALA A 38 -8.28 -16.06 -18.02
N LEU A 39 -8.54 -15.66 -16.78
CA LEU A 39 -9.75 -16.04 -16.04
C LEU A 39 -11.02 -15.52 -16.71
N THR A 40 -11.04 -14.24 -17.12
CA THR A 40 -12.15 -13.65 -17.85
C THR A 40 -12.42 -14.40 -19.16
N LYS A 41 -11.37 -14.74 -19.91
CA LYS A 41 -11.51 -15.50 -21.16
C LYS A 41 -11.99 -16.94 -20.93
N ALA A 42 -11.63 -17.55 -19.80
CA ALA A 42 -12.05 -18.91 -19.47
C ALA A 42 -13.52 -18.96 -19.00
N LEU A 43 -13.96 -17.95 -18.26
CA LEU A 43 -15.30 -17.94 -17.67
C LEU A 43 -16.35 -17.31 -18.59
N PHE A 44 -16.01 -16.31 -19.39
CA PHE A 44 -17.01 -15.55 -20.16
C PHE A 44 -16.93 -15.87 -21.65
N ASP A 45 -18.09 -16.07 -22.27
CA ASP A 45 -18.29 -16.48 -23.66
C ASP A 45 -19.39 -15.64 -24.34
N GLU A 46 -19.86 -16.04 -25.51
CA GLU A 46 -20.93 -15.32 -26.23
C GLU A 46 -22.27 -15.38 -25.49
N ASP A 47 -22.55 -16.47 -24.77
CA ASP A 47 -23.79 -16.66 -24.01
C ASP A 47 -23.76 -15.90 -22.67
N ASN A 48 -22.57 -15.72 -22.11
CA ASN A 48 -22.31 -15.01 -20.86
C ASN A 48 -21.20 -13.96 -21.10
N PRO A 49 -21.51 -12.84 -21.78
CA PRO A 49 -20.49 -11.86 -22.15
C PRO A 49 -19.96 -11.11 -20.92
N TYR A 50 -18.65 -10.91 -20.85
CA TYR A 50 -18.06 -10.07 -19.80
C TYR A 50 -18.54 -8.61 -19.93
N ALA A 51 -19.37 -8.17 -18.99
CA ALA A 51 -19.88 -6.82 -18.97
C ALA A 51 -18.92 -5.88 -18.23
N SER A 52 -18.39 -4.86 -18.92
CA SER A 52 -17.52 -3.87 -18.28
C SER A 52 -18.24 -3.08 -17.19
N ARG A 53 -19.55 -2.83 -17.36
CA ARG A 53 -20.44 -2.19 -16.38
C ARG A 53 -21.71 -3.04 -16.23
N PRO A 54 -21.68 -4.10 -15.41
CA PRO A 54 -22.80 -5.01 -15.28
C PRO A 54 -24.02 -4.29 -14.68
N SER A 55 -25.20 -4.52 -15.24
CA SER A 55 -26.47 -4.03 -14.68
C SER A 55 -26.95 -4.92 -13.54
N ASP A 56 -27.84 -4.41 -12.69
CA ASP A 56 -28.41 -5.19 -11.58
C ASP A 56 -29.20 -6.41 -12.10
N GLU A 57 -29.86 -6.24 -13.25
CA GLU A 57 -30.57 -7.33 -13.92
C GLU A 57 -29.60 -8.42 -14.41
N TYR A 58 -28.46 -8.04 -14.96
CA TYR A 58 -27.44 -8.98 -15.41
C TYR A 58 -26.84 -9.76 -14.23
N LEU A 59 -26.58 -9.08 -13.10
CA LEU A 59 -26.11 -9.75 -11.88
C LEU A 59 -27.13 -10.75 -11.34
N ARG A 60 -28.42 -10.42 -11.33
CA ARG A 60 -29.48 -11.34 -10.92
C ARG A 60 -29.52 -12.58 -11.79
N LYS A 61 -29.41 -12.44 -13.12
CA LYS A 61 -29.38 -13.59 -14.03
C LYS A 61 -28.20 -14.53 -13.75
N LEU A 62 -27.01 -13.98 -13.48
CA LEU A 62 -25.84 -14.79 -13.11
C LEU A 62 -26.02 -15.46 -11.73
N GLU A 63 -26.61 -14.76 -10.77
CA GLU A 63 -26.89 -15.31 -9.44
C GLU A 63 -27.91 -16.45 -9.50
N GLU A 64 -28.99 -16.29 -10.27
CA GLU A 64 -30.01 -17.31 -10.51
C GLU A 64 -29.38 -18.53 -11.18
N ARG A 65 -28.61 -18.33 -12.26
CA ARG A 65 -27.91 -19.41 -12.96
C ARG A 65 -26.97 -20.17 -12.03
N ALA A 66 -26.19 -19.47 -11.20
CA ALA A 66 -25.30 -20.10 -10.23
C ALA A 66 -26.05 -20.94 -9.18
N LYS A 67 -27.24 -20.51 -8.77
CA LYS A 67 -28.11 -21.27 -7.85
C LYS A 67 -28.76 -22.49 -8.52
N GLU A 68 -29.14 -22.36 -9.79
CA GLU A 68 -29.78 -23.43 -10.56
C GLU A 68 -28.81 -24.56 -10.94
N THR A 69 -27.62 -24.21 -11.44
CA THR A 69 -26.64 -25.20 -11.91
C THR A 69 -25.77 -25.74 -10.77
N GLY A 70 -25.49 -24.91 -9.76
CA GLY A 70 -24.52 -25.21 -8.71
C GLY A 70 -23.07 -25.34 -9.22
N ALA A 71 -22.79 -24.91 -10.45
CA ALA A 71 -21.47 -25.01 -11.06
C ALA A 71 -20.53 -23.95 -10.47
N GLU A 72 -19.28 -24.35 -10.16
CA GLU A 72 -18.27 -23.43 -9.63
C GLU A 72 -17.97 -22.26 -10.60
N GLU A 73 -18.08 -22.51 -11.90
CA GLU A 73 -17.88 -21.48 -12.93
C GLU A 73 -18.96 -20.40 -12.90
N ASP A 74 -20.23 -20.78 -12.74
CA ASP A 74 -21.34 -19.82 -12.66
C ASP A 74 -21.25 -18.97 -11.39
N ALA A 75 -20.87 -19.58 -10.27
CA ALA A 75 -20.56 -18.86 -9.04
C ALA A 75 -19.39 -17.88 -9.23
N ALA A 76 -18.33 -18.29 -9.93
CA ALA A 76 -17.18 -17.43 -10.21
C ALA A 76 -17.55 -16.26 -11.15
N ARG A 77 -18.39 -16.49 -12.18
CA ARG A 77 -18.91 -15.43 -13.07
C ARG A 77 -19.68 -14.37 -12.26
N TYR A 78 -20.59 -14.81 -11.38
CA TYR A 78 -21.37 -13.92 -10.54
C TYR A 78 -20.48 -13.09 -9.61
N GLU A 79 -19.56 -13.72 -8.88
CA GLU A 79 -18.66 -13.02 -7.95
C GLU A 79 -17.76 -12.01 -8.66
N LEU A 80 -17.24 -12.33 -9.86
CA LEU A 80 -16.45 -11.40 -10.67
C LEU A 80 -17.26 -10.18 -11.11
N MET A 81 -18.50 -10.38 -11.57
CA MET A 81 -19.35 -9.28 -12.03
C MET A 81 -19.86 -8.44 -10.87
N LYS A 82 -20.12 -9.04 -9.72
CA LYS A 82 -20.50 -8.34 -8.50
C LYS A 82 -19.37 -7.44 -8.00
N ASP A 83 -18.15 -7.96 -7.91
CA ASP A 83 -16.97 -7.16 -7.55
C ASP A 83 -16.72 -6.03 -8.56
N GLN A 84 -16.88 -6.31 -9.86
CA GLN A 84 -16.81 -5.28 -10.91
C GLN A 84 -17.85 -4.18 -10.67
N ARG A 85 -19.09 -4.54 -10.33
CA ARG A 85 -20.14 -3.56 -10.04
C ARG A 85 -19.79 -2.72 -8.82
N GLU A 86 -19.37 -3.35 -7.74
CA GLU A 86 -18.96 -2.68 -6.51
C GLU A 86 -17.78 -1.73 -6.75
N LEU A 87 -16.84 -2.10 -7.62
CA LEU A 87 -15.73 -1.23 -8.02
C LEU A 87 -16.21 0.03 -8.76
N PHE A 88 -17.18 -0.10 -9.65
CA PHE A 88 -17.78 1.04 -10.37
C PHE A 88 -18.70 1.89 -9.49
N ASP A 89 -19.47 1.24 -8.62
CA ASP A 89 -20.35 1.88 -7.65
C ASP A 89 -19.54 2.46 -6.47
N GLY A 90 -18.23 2.18 -6.41
CA GLY A 90 -17.23 2.76 -5.54
C GLY A 90 -17.53 4.25 -5.31
N ASN A 91 -18.05 4.52 -4.11
CA ASN A 91 -18.98 5.61 -3.88
C ASN A 91 -18.31 6.97 -4.15
N PRO A 92 -18.72 7.75 -5.17
CA PRO A 92 -18.18 9.09 -5.40
C PRO A 92 -18.38 10.01 -4.18
N LYS A 93 -19.32 9.67 -3.28
CA LYS A 93 -19.49 10.35 -1.99
C LYS A 93 -18.36 10.06 -1.00
N GLN A 94 -17.84 8.83 -0.92
CA GLN A 94 -16.68 8.50 -0.09
C GLN A 94 -15.44 9.24 -0.58
N TYR A 95 -15.21 9.25 -1.90
CA TYR A 95 -14.10 10.00 -2.47
C TYR A 95 -14.15 11.50 -2.12
N ARG A 96 -15.33 12.13 -2.24
CA ARG A 96 -15.50 13.56 -1.88
C ARG A 96 -15.26 13.80 -0.39
N ALA A 97 -15.75 12.90 0.47
CA ALA A 97 -15.51 12.96 1.91
C ALA A 97 -14.00 12.85 2.21
N THR A 98 -13.30 11.88 1.61
CA THR A 98 -11.86 11.70 1.79
C THR A 98 -11.05 12.91 1.31
N VAL A 99 -11.41 13.55 0.19
CA VAL A 99 -10.73 14.79 -0.25
C VAL A 99 -10.93 15.92 0.77
N GLN A 100 -12.15 16.10 1.28
CA GLN A 100 -12.44 17.12 2.29
C GLN A 100 -11.70 16.86 3.60
N GLU A 101 -11.70 15.61 4.09
CA GLU A 101 -10.99 15.18 5.29
C GLU A 101 -9.48 15.44 5.17
N LEU A 102 -8.87 15.05 4.05
CA LEU A 102 -7.43 15.25 3.81
C LEU A 102 -7.07 16.75 3.72
N ARG A 103 -7.93 17.58 3.10
CA ARG A 103 -7.74 19.04 3.07
C ARG A 103 -7.85 19.63 4.47
N GLN A 104 -8.86 19.21 5.23
CA GLN A 104 -9.07 19.66 6.59
C GLN A 104 -7.90 19.27 7.51
N LEU A 105 -7.27 18.10 7.32
CA LEU A 105 -6.05 17.71 8.03
C LEU A 105 -4.86 18.64 7.72
N ILE A 106 -4.76 19.15 6.50
CA ILE A 106 -3.72 20.15 6.16
C ILE A 106 -4.04 21.47 6.84
N GLU A 107 -5.26 21.98 6.67
CA GLU A 107 -5.70 23.29 7.17
C GLU A 107 -5.71 23.37 8.70
N SER A 108 -6.16 22.32 9.38
CA SER A 108 -6.23 22.27 10.85
C SER A 108 -4.88 22.14 11.55
N GLY A 109 -3.79 21.92 10.82
CA GLY A 109 -2.49 21.68 11.45
C GLY A 109 -2.33 20.30 12.09
N ALA A 110 -3.34 19.43 12.02
CA ALA A 110 -3.33 18.11 12.65
C ALA A 110 -2.17 17.20 12.19
N GLU A 111 -1.86 16.19 13.02
CA GLU A 111 -0.82 15.21 12.74
C GLU A 111 -1.15 14.39 11.48
N ILE A 112 -0.18 14.32 10.56
CA ILE A 112 -0.31 13.55 9.33
C ILE A 112 0.39 12.21 9.50
N THR A 113 -0.44 11.17 9.62
CA THR A 113 0.04 9.79 9.70
C THR A 113 0.51 9.27 8.34
N ALA A 114 1.23 8.13 8.37
CA ALA A 114 1.61 7.41 7.16
C ALA A 114 0.41 6.98 6.31
N GLN A 115 -0.70 6.67 6.98
CA GLN A 115 -1.92 6.22 6.37
C GLN A 115 -2.59 7.35 5.56
N HIS A 116 -2.63 8.57 6.07
CA HIS A 116 -3.18 9.72 5.34
C HIS A 116 -2.39 10.04 4.05
N VAL A 117 -1.06 9.93 4.09
CA VAL A 117 -0.22 10.10 2.88
C VAL A 117 -0.49 9.00 1.85
N LYS A 118 -0.68 7.76 2.33
CA LYS A 118 -1.02 6.62 1.46
C LYS A 118 -2.39 6.82 0.83
N GLU A 119 -3.39 7.26 1.58
CA GLU A 119 -4.74 7.57 1.09
C GLU A 119 -4.72 8.68 0.05
N ALA A 120 -4.01 9.78 0.30
CA ALA A 120 -3.83 10.86 -0.68
C ALA A 120 -3.12 10.37 -1.96
N GLY A 121 -2.15 9.47 -1.83
CA GLY A 121 -1.44 8.87 -2.98
C GLY A 121 -2.33 7.93 -3.79
N VAL A 122 -3.15 7.11 -3.13
CA VAL A 122 -4.17 6.28 -3.77
C VAL A 122 -5.19 7.16 -4.50
N LEU A 123 -5.60 8.27 -3.87
CA LEU A 123 -6.55 9.23 -4.43
C LEU A 123 -6.01 9.91 -5.69
N ALA A 124 -4.77 10.39 -5.66
CA ALA A 124 -4.10 10.98 -6.83
C ALA A 124 -3.87 9.96 -7.96
N ALA A 125 -3.61 8.69 -7.62
CA ALA A 125 -3.43 7.62 -8.59
C ALA A 125 -4.74 7.14 -9.24
N ALA A 126 -5.85 7.16 -8.48
CA ALA A 126 -7.18 6.81 -8.96
C ALA A 126 -7.80 7.94 -9.80
N HIS A 127 -7.63 9.18 -9.36
CA HIS A 127 -8.16 10.38 -10.01
C HIS A 127 -7.04 11.40 -10.17
N SER A 128 -6.31 11.35 -11.29
CA SER A 128 -5.14 12.20 -11.52
C SER A 128 -5.51 13.63 -11.94
N SER A 129 -6.29 14.33 -11.13
CA SER A 129 -6.46 15.77 -11.23
C SER A 129 -5.23 16.49 -10.65
N ILE A 130 -4.94 17.69 -11.16
CA ILE A 130 -3.86 18.54 -10.63
C ILE A 130 -4.06 18.78 -9.13
N ASP A 131 -5.29 19.05 -8.71
CA ASP A 131 -5.65 19.29 -7.30
C ASP A 131 -5.30 18.10 -6.39
N ASN A 132 -5.53 16.87 -6.85
CA ASN A 132 -5.22 15.68 -6.05
C ASN A 132 -3.72 15.40 -5.97
N CYS A 133 -3.00 15.65 -7.06
CA CYS A 133 -1.54 15.56 -7.07
C CYS A 133 -0.90 16.61 -6.13
N VAL A 134 -1.47 17.82 -6.11
CA VAL A 134 -1.07 18.89 -5.17
C VAL A 134 -1.39 18.49 -3.74
N LEU A 135 -2.59 17.94 -3.48
CA LEU A 135 -2.99 17.45 -2.16
C LEU A 135 -2.04 16.36 -1.65
N PHE A 136 -1.72 15.37 -2.48
CA PHE A 136 -0.76 14.32 -2.13
C PHE A 136 0.63 14.90 -1.82
N SER A 137 1.11 15.83 -2.65
CA SER A 137 2.42 16.48 -2.47
C SER A 137 2.46 17.29 -1.16
N ALA A 138 1.36 18.00 -0.85
CA ALA A 138 1.23 18.77 0.39
C ALA A 138 1.19 17.86 1.64
N MET A 139 0.43 16.76 1.60
CA MET A 139 0.41 15.76 2.67
C MET A 139 1.78 15.14 2.91
N LYS A 140 2.49 14.79 1.83
CA LYS A 140 3.85 14.22 1.90
C LYS A 140 4.84 15.22 2.50
N ARG A 141 4.81 16.47 2.05
CA ARG A 141 5.69 17.54 2.56
C ARG A 141 5.42 17.84 4.03
N LYS A 142 4.16 18.02 4.42
CA LYS A 142 3.79 18.32 5.80
C LYS A 142 4.13 17.17 6.76
N ARG A 143 4.00 15.90 6.32
CA ARG A 143 4.53 14.76 7.09
C ARG A 143 6.05 14.80 7.24
N GLN A 144 6.77 15.17 6.18
CA GLN A 144 8.23 15.32 6.24
C GLN A 144 8.64 16.47 7.17
N GLU A 145 7.90 17.58 7.15
CA GLU A 145 8.07 18.71 8.08
C GLU A 145 7.75 18.31 9.53
N GLN A 146 6.73 17.49 9.79
CA GLN A 146 6.44 16.97 11.13
C GLN A 146 7.53 16.01 11.63
N LEU A 147 8.13 15.23 10.73
CA LEU A 147 9.27 14.37 11.06
C LEU A 147 10.57 15.17 11.26
N ALA A 148 10.75 16.28 10.53
CA ALA A 148 11.94 17.14 10.60
C ALA A 148 11.83 18.24 11.67
N GLY A 149 10.61 18.63 12.04
CA GLY A 149 10.26 19.65 13.03
C GLY A 149 9.81 19.07 14.37
N ALA A 150 9.83 17.73 14.52
CA ALA A 150 9.96 17.13 15.84
C ALA A 150 11.28 17.66 16.41
N ALA A 151 11.19 18.65 17.29
CA ALA A 151 12.30 19.11 18.09
C ALA A 151 13.04 17.88 18.65
N PRO A 152 14.38 17.88 18.69
CA PRO A 152 15.10 16.83 19.38
C PRO A 152 14.47 16.71 20.76
N VAL A 153 14.06 15.50 21.12
CA VAL A 153 13.76 15.18 22.51
C VAL A 153 14.95 15.70 23.30
N GLU A 154 14.73 16.68 24.18
CA GLU A 154 15.72 17.03 25.21
C GLU A 154 15.88 15.82 26.11
N ASP A 155 16.71 14.87 25.67
CA ASP A 155 17.67 14.15 26.49
C ASP A 155 18.66 13.45 25.54
N ASP A 156 19.57 14.24 24.95
CA ASP A 156 20.78 13.68 24.32
C ASP A 156 22.01 14.32 24.97
N LYS A 157 22.14 14.05 26.27
CA LYS A 157 23.48 13.63 26.69
C LYS A 157 23.63 12.24 26.08
N PRO A 158 24.60 12.01 25.17
CA PRO A 158 24.86 10.66 24.69
C PRO A 158 25.06 9.80 25.94
N MET A 159 24.16 8.84 26.17
CA MET A 159 24.38 7.88 27.24
C MET A 159 25.76 7.25 26.99
N PRO A 160 26.65 7.22 28.00
CA PRO A 160 27.96 6.64 27.80
C PRO A 160 27.79 5.20 27.31
N VAL A 161 28.54 4.85 26.26
CA VAL A 161 28.47 3.51 25.66
C VAL A 161 28.88 2.53 26.74
N THR A 162 27.99 1.60 27.07
CA THR A 162 28.26 0.63 28.14
C THR A 162 28.90 -0.63 27.57
N GLU A 163 29.64 -1.37 28.41
CA GLU A 163 30.24 -2.65 28.00
C GLU A 163 29.18 -3.63 27.46
N THR A 164 27.95 -3.53 27.95
CA THR A 164 26.79 -4.30 27.48
C THR A 164 26.49 -4.04 26.01
N ASP A 165 26.53 -2.78 25.56
CA ASP A 165 26.28 -2.39 24.17
C ASP A 165 27.34 -2.95 23.20
N VAL A 166 28.59 -3.00 23.66
CA VAL A 166 29.70 -3.60 22.91
C VAL A 166 29.55 -5.12 22.81
N GLN A 167 29.06 -5.78 23.87
CA GLN A 167 28.82 -7.23 23.85
C GLN A 167 27.65 -7.59 22.92
N GLU A 168 26.56 -6.82 22.92
CA GLU A 168 25.43 -7.03 22.01
C GLU A 168 25.83 -6.79 20.55
N ALA A 169 26.60 -5.73 20.27
CA ALA A 169 27.12 -5.46 18.93
C ALA A 169 28.07 -6.57 18.45
N ARG A 170 28.90 -7.13 19.34
CA ARG A 170 29.77 -8.28 19.04
C ARG A 170 28.96 -9.52 18.70
N ALA A 171 27.93 -9.83 19.51
CA ALA A 171 27.05 -10.97 19.27
C ALA A 171 26.35 -10.83 17.91
N LYS A 172 25.82 -9.65 17.61
CA LYS A 172 25.14 -9.36 16.35
C LYS A 172 26.08 -9.45 15.14
N ALA A 173 27.30 -8.90 15.24
CA ALA A 173 28.31 -8.98 14.18
C ALA A 173 28.78 -10.42 13.91
N THR A 174 28.79 -11.26 14.95
CA THR A 174 29.16 -12.69 14.86
C THR A 174 28.04 -13.51 14.22
N VAL A 175 26.77 -13.21 14.56
CA VAL A 175 25.60 -13.92 14.04
C VAL A 175 25.25 -13.50 12.61
N SER A 176 25.31 -12.20 12.30
CA SER A 176 24.83 -11.70 11.01
C SER A 176 25.87 -11.82 9.89
N GLY A 177 27.17 -11.81 10.23
CA GLY A 177 28.27 -11.78 9.27
C GLY A 177 28.34 -10.53 8.38
N ARG A 178 27.47 -9.53 8.60
CA ARG A 178 27.40 -8.32 7.78
C ARG A 178 28.53 -7.34 8.11
N ILE A 179 29.05 -6.67 7.08
CA ILE A 179 30.14 -5.69 7.23
C ILE A 179 29.69 -4.51 8.10
N GLU A 180 28.46 -4.03 7.92
CA GLU A 180 27.87 -2.92 8.69
C GLU A 180 27.83 -3.21 10.19
N ASP A 181 27.48 -4.44 10.60
CA ASP A 181 27.45 -4.84 12.01
C ASP A 181 28.86 -4.95 12.60
N ARG A 182 29.86 -5.34 11.80
CA ARG A 182 31.28 -5.37 12.21
C ARG A 182 31.85 -3.96 12.40
N VAL A 183 31.49 -3.03 11.51
CA VAL A 183 31.86 -1.61 11.63
C VAL A 183 31.24 -1.02 12.90
N LYS A 184 29.96 -1.28 13.14
CA LYS A 184 29.27 -0.81 14.35
C LYS A 184 29.91 -1.34 15.64
N TYR A 185 30.32 -2.62 15.68
CA TYR A 185 31.08 -3.16 16.81
C TYR A 185 32.44 -2.47 17.00
N ALA A 186 33.18 -2.22 15.91
CA ALA A 186 34.48 -1.55 15.97
C ALA A 186 34.37 -0.11 16.50
N ASP A 187 33.35 0.62 16.06
CA ASP A 187 33.11 2.00 16.50
C ASP A 187 32.71 2.08 17.98
N LEU A 188 31.82 1.20 18.44
CA LEU A 188 31.42 1.15 19.86
C LEU A 188 32.58 0.73 20.78
N LYS A 189 33.40 -0.23 20.33
CA LYS A 189 34.61 -0.64 21.06
C LYS A 189 35.60 0.52 21.20
N ARG A 190 35.75 1.33 20.14
CA ARG A 190 36.63 2.50 20.13
C ARG A 190 36.13 3.59 21.07
N GLN A 191 34.82 3.84 21.09
CA GLN A 191 34.20 4.79 22.01
C GLN A 191 34.38 4.41 23.48
N ILE A 192 34.28 3.11 23.83
CA ILE A 192 34.59 2.66 25.20
C ILE A 192 36.06 2.85 25.56
N SER A 193 37.00 2.53 24.65
CA SER A 193 38.43 2.73 24.94
C SER A 193 38.77 4.21 25.14
N GLU A 194 38.15 5.11 24.36
CA GLU A 194 38.33 6.55 24.48
C GLU A 194 37.67 7.12 25.75
N GLN A 195 36.64 6.46 26.29
CA GLN A 195 36.01 6.81 27.57
C GLN A 195 36.78 6.28 28.80
N GLY A 196 37.61 5.25 28.63
CA GLY A 196 38.45 4.70 29.71
C GLY A 196 39.82 5.35 29.88
N GLU A 197 40.23 6.22 28.95
CA GLU A 197 41.52 6.94 28.98
C GLU A 197 41.39 8.43 29.41
N ALA A 198 40.19 8.88 29.80
CA ALA A 198 39.89 10.22 30.33
C ALA A 198 39.65 10.20 31.84
#